data_AF-A0A1J5CLP7-F1
#
_entry.id   AF-A0A1J5CLP7-F1
#
_cell.length_a   1.000
_cell.length_b   1.000
_cell.length_c   1.000
_cell.angle_alpha   90.00
_cell.angle_beta   90.00
_cell.angle_gamma   90.00
#
_symmetry.space_group_name_H-M   'P 1'
#
loop_
_entity.id
_entity.type
_entity.pdbx_description
1 polymer ?
#
loop_
_entity_poly.entity_id
_entity_poly.type
_entity_poly.pdbx_seq_one_letter_code
_entity_poly.pdbx_strand_id
1 'polypeptide(L)'
;MPGKPLSTVGHPASRPAAKDFPIGSSSTWICFRCGKVNVVRARFCGRCGVGVLWLMQPPSNATRKSSGLPLIKEPIPGSASFRLDSPKGGGQTWQPLKRERPIGDLPGLSDDGSARTSKPASRRLPSNARFNRRTIVRWSRIGGKFALIAVVILTFLPFLIATTQATPESSIRNSKVVWFDFQSYLSQNLGVTISEVEVLARDAWGEIPDSQMPLTVEQVRMIEETLNRKTTEKFRILPVGLKNGRLTWANLDGGSVPVEGTHFSDVPLDHPVYLAWGALLKLGLNLSCENSEARPYASIRWDEWTSVIKQLGRLRGNEGRGQVFYGIDRSGEMDTADLIEALSDLRSKVGLSAGSQIQEVSAESRLTRIEAFGSLANLLTELEKHDSASRQ
;
A
#
# COMPACT_ATOMS: atom_id res chain seq x y z
N MET A 1 64.19 26.05 27.57
CA MET A 1 62.87 26.66 27.85
C MET A 1 62.84 28.03 27.20
N PRO A 2 61.94 28.24 26.24
CA PRO A 2 60.92 29.28 26.38
C PRO A 2 59.52 28.80 25.97
N GLY A 3 58.51 29.32 26.66
CA GLY A 3 57.11 28.93 26.54
C GLY A 3 56.41 29.51 25.31
N LYS A 4 55.42 28.76 24.81
CA LYS A 4 54.40 29.24 23.86
C LYS A 4 53.05 29.38 24.57
N PRO A 5 52.27 30.43 24.26
CA PRO A 5 51.05 30.77 24.99
C PRO A 5 49.83 29.93 24.56
N LEU A 6 48.88 29.85 25.50
CA LEU A 6 47.58 29.20 25.39
C LEU A 6 46.79 29.67 24.16
N SER A 7 46.27 28.69 23.41
CA SER A 7 45.27 28.92 22.37
C SER A 7 43.88 28.90 22.99
N THR A 8 43.16 29.99 22.79
CA THR A 8 41.79 30.27 23.22
C THR A 8 40.80 29.32 22.52
N VAL A 9 39.99 28.63 23.31
CA VAL A 9 38.88 27.80 22.83
C VAL A 9 37.72 28.71 22.45
N GLY A 10 37.43 28.83 21.15
CA GLY A 10 36.24 29.49 20.63
C GLY A 10 35.02 28.57 20.75
N HIS A 11 33.96 29.06 21.40
CA HIS A 11 32.64 28.41 21.41
C HIS A 11 32.02 28.41 20.00
N PRO A 12 31.43 27.31 19.52
CA PRO A 12 30.65 27.32 18.29
C PRO A 12 29.31 28.03 18.49
N ALA A 13 29.03 28.94 17.56
CA ALA A 13 27.80 29.69 17.46
C ALA A 13 26.55 28.80 17.44
N SER A 14 25.55 29.22 18.18
CA SER A 14 24.20 28.67 18.25
C SER A 14 23.56 28.60 16.86
N ARG A 15 23.07 27.41 16.49
CA ARG A 15 22.21 27.20 15.32
C ARG A 15 20.92 28.04 15.47
N PRO A 16 20.46 28.73 14.41
CA PRO A 16 19.14 29.34 14.42
C PRO A 16 18.05 28.26 14.48
N ALA A 17 17.05 28.51 15.32
CA ALA A 17 15.86 27.68 15.47
C ALA A 17 15.20 27.41 14.11
N ALA A 18 14.99 26.13 13.80
CA ALA A 18 14.17 25.72 12.67
C ALA A 18 12.76 26.29 12.87
N LYS A 19 12.30 27.10 11.92
CA LYS A 19 10.92 27.59 11.89
C LYS A 19 10.01 26.37 11.69
N ASP A 20 9.14 26.15 12.66
CA ASP A 20 8.04 25.19 12.57
C ASP A 20 7.20 25.48 11.33
N PHE A 21 7.17 24.54 10.39
CA PHE A 21 6.19 24.55 9.30
C PHE A 21 4.82 24.21 9.89
N PRO A 22 3.75 24.94 9.54
CA PRO A 22 2.42 24.67 10.06
C PRO A 22 1.97 23.28 9.58
N ILE A 23 1.69 22.40 10.54
CA ILE A 23 1.07 21.09 10.35
C ILE A 23 -0.38 21.32 9.92
N GLY A 24 -0.59 21.60 8.63
CA GLY A 24 -1.89 21.43 8.00
C GLY A 24 -2.24 19.94 8.01
N SER A 25 -3.48 19.60 8.39
CA SER A 25 -4.00 18.24 8.52
C SER A 25 -3.47 17.30 7.43
N SER A 26 -2.47 16.49 7.76
CA SER A 26 -1.89 15.53 6.84
C SER A 26 -2.89 14.40 6.67
N SER A 27 -3.71 14.48 5.64
CA SER A 27 -4.56 13.37 5.24
C SER A 27 -3.66 12.17 4.91
N THR A 28 -4.06 10.98 5.36
CA THR A 28 -3.36 9.71 5.15
C THR A 28 -4.30 8.69 4.51
N TRP A 29 -3.75 7.67 3.84
CA TRP A 29 -4.52 6.52 3.32
C TRP A 29 -3.91 5.20 3.78
N ILE A 30 -4.73 4.16 3.96
CA ILE A 30 -4.29 2.85 4.42
C ILE A 30 -4.23 1.90 3.22
N CYS A 31 -3.09 1.23 3.03
CA CYS A 31 -2.94 0.26 1.95
C CYS A 31 -3.78 -0.99 2.22
N PHE A 32 -4.70 -1.32 1.31
CA PHE A 32 -5.54 -2.52 1.44
C PHE A 32 -4.74 -3.83 1.45
N ARG A 33 -3.61 -3.87 0.75
CA ARG A 33 -2.80 -5.09 0.63
C ARG A 33 -2.01 -5.41 1.89
N CYS A 34 -1.45 -4.39 2.56
CA CYS A 34 -0.54 -4.61 3.69
C CYS A 34 -0.88 -3.82 4.96
N GLY A 35 -1.97 -3.05 4.97
CA GLY A 35 -2.41 -2.25 6.12
C GLY A 35 -1.54 -1.02 6.44
N LYS A 36 -0.47 -0.73 5.68
CA LYS A 36 0.42 0.39 5.95
C LYS A 36 -0.27 1.72 5.70
N VAL A 37 -0.18 2.65 6.66
CA VAL A 37 -0.62 4.04 6.54
C VAL A 37 0.41 4.80 5.70
N ASN A 38 -0.04 5.47 4.64
CA ASN A 38 0.77 6.30 3.76
C ASN A 38 0.24 7.74 3.78
N VAL A 39 1.09 8.71 3.45
CA VAL A 39 0.70 10.11 3.30
C VAL A 39 -0.18 10.28 2.06
N VAL A 40 -1.17 11.19 2.06
CA VAL A 40 -2.09 11.37 0.91
C VAL A 40 -1.40 11.71 -0.41
N ARG A 41 -0.23 12.32 -0.36
CA ARG A 41 0.57 12.59 -1.56
C ARG A 41 1.30 11.36 -2.11
N ALA A 42 1.38 10.26 -1.35
CA ALA A 42 2.05 9.04 -1.80
C ALA A 42 1.19 8.36 -2.85
N ARG A 43 1.72 8.23 -4.08
CA ARG A 43 1.07 7.51 -5.19
C ARG A 43 1.16 5.98 -5.06
N PHE A 44 2.03 5.48 -4.18
CA PHE A 44 2.25 4.06 -3.93
C PHE A 44 2.42 3.77 -2.45
N CYS A 45 2.10 2.55 -2.04
CA CYS A 45 2.39 2.09 -0.69
C CYS A 45 3.89 1.89 -0.51
N GLY A 46 4.49 2.59 0.44
CA GLY A 46 5.92 2.47 0.77
C GLY A 46 6.35 1.16 1.44
N ARG A 47 5.53 0.10 1.38
CA ARG A 47 5.89 -1.26 1.83
C ARG A 47 5.71 -2.29 0.73
N CYS A 48 4.54 -2.32 0.09
CA CYS A 48 4.24 -3.33 -0.93
C CYS A 48 4.24 -2.80 -2.36
N GLY A 49 4.50 -1.51 -2.58
CA GLY A 49 4.57 -0.90 -3.92
C GLY A 49 3.22 -0.77 -4.64
N VAL A 50 2.10 -1.11 -4.00
CA VAL A 50 0.77 -1.02 -4.64
C VAL A 50 0.36 0.44 -4.81
N GLY A 51 -0.03 0.81 -6.04
CA GLY A 51 -0.46 2.16 -6.40
C GLY A 51 -1.85 2.54 -5.87
N VAL A 52 -2.05 3.84 -5.63
CA VAL A 52 -3.33 4.44 -5.18
C VAL A 52 -4.45 4.29 -6.22
N LEU A 53 -4.12 4.11 -7.50
CA LEU A 53 -5.09 3.85 -8.59
C LEU A 53 -6.11 2.73 -8.25
N TRP A 54 -5.69 1.77 -7.43
CA TRP A 54 -6.45 0.58 -7.06
C TRP A 54 -7.24 0.73 -5.76
N LEU A 55 -7.34 1.95 -5.24
CA LEU A 55 -7.48 2.16 -3.82
C LEU A 55 -8.36 3.36 -3.47
N MET A 56 -9.67 3.27 -3.74
CA MET A 56 -10.69 3.40 -2.68
C MET A 56 -12.04 2.84 -3.15
N GLN A 57 -12.54 1.85 -2.40
CA GLN A 57 -13.89 1.95 -1.87
C GLN A 57 -13.78 1.87 -0.34
N PRO A 58 -14.47 2.70 0.45
CA PRO A 58 -14.79 2.31 1.81
C PRO A 58 -15.63 1.02 1.72
N PRO A 59 -15.48 0.06 2.65
CA PRO A 59 -16.32 -1.14 2.64
C PRO A 59 -17.79 -0.71 2.72
N SER A 60 -18.52 -0.83 1.61
CA SER A 60 -19.96 -0.63 1.59
C SER A 60 -20.58 -1.79 2.37
N ASN A 61 -20.97 -1.52 3.61
CA ASN A 61 -21.88 -2.33 4.42
C ASN A 61 -21.67 -3.85 4.36
N ALA A 62 -20.55 -4.33 4.88
CA ALA A 62 -20.53 -5.67 5.45
C ALA A 62 -21.36 -5.62 6.75
N THR A 63 -22.64 -5.97 6.64
CA THR A 63 -23.50 -6.27 7.77
C THR A 63 -22.78 -7.26 8.67
N ARG A 64 -22.42 -6.76 9.85
CA ARG A 64 -21.78 -7.47 10.95
C ARG A 64 -22.70 -8.62 11.37
N LYS A 65 -22.60 -9.79 10.73
CA LYS A 65 -23.07 -11.05 11.32
C LYS A 65 -22.11 -11.36 12.45
N SER A 66 -22.50 -10.96 13.65
CA SER A 66 -21.92 -11.44 14.90
C SER A 66 -22.00 -12.97 14.90
N SER A 67 -20.86 -13.62 14.76
CA SER A 67 -20.67 -15.03 15.11
C SER A 67 -21.05 -15.22 16.57
N GLY A 68 -22.17 -15.92 16.79
CA GLY A 68 -22.56 -16.41 18.11
C GLY A 68 -21.53 -17.43 18.60
N LEU A 69 -21.04 -17.20 19.81
CA LEU A 69 -20.39 -18.23 20.63
C LEU A 69 -21.40 -19.36 20.91
N PRO A 70 -20.96 -20.64 20.95
CA PRO A 70 -21.83 -21.74 21.32
C PRO A 70 -22.05 -21.70 22.84
N LEU A 71 -23.28 -21.37 23.26
CA LEU A 71 -23.73 -21.57 24.62
C LEU A 71 -24.27 -23.00 24.73
N ILE A 72 -23.60 -23.82 25.53
CA ILE A 72 -24.06 -25.13 26.00
C ILE A 72 -25.44 -24.95 26.66
N LYS A 73 -26.46 -25.66 26.16
CA LYS A 73 -27.69 -25.93 26.90
C LYS A 73 -28.22 -27.33 26.61
N GLU A 74 -28.27 -28.12 27.66
CA GLU A 74 -29.01 -29.37 27.77
C GLU A 74 -30.53 -29.18 27.55
N PRO A 75 -31.28 -30.27 27.28
CA PRO A 75 -32.68 -30.20 26.87
C PRO A 75 -33.64 -30.40 28.05
N ILE A 76 -34.67 -29.54 28.16
CA ILE A 76 -35.93 -29.86 28.87
C ILE A 76 -37.10 -29.28 28.06
N PRO A 77 -38.25 -29.99 27.97
CA PRO A 77 -39.26 -29.83 26.94
C PRO A 77 -40.43 -28.94 27.38
N GLY A 78 -41.12 -28.34 26.41
CA GLY A 78 -42.44 -27.76 26.67
C GLY A 78 -42.84 -26.63 25.73
N SER A 79 -43.94 -26.88 25.02
CA SER A 79 -45.04 -25.97 24.74
C SER A 79 -44.95 -24.89 23.63
N ALA A 80 -45.93 -25.05 22.73
CA ALA A 80 -46.82 -24.03 22.18
C ALA A 80 -46.37 -23.27 20.92
N SER A 81 -46.93 -23.77 19.82
CA SER A 81 -47.26 -23.11 18.57
C SER A 81 -47.78 -21.67 18.70
N PHE A 82 -47.22 -20.78 17.89
CA PHE A 82 -47.91 -19.55 17.46
C PHE A 82 -47.67 -19.33 15.96
N ARG A 83 -48.73 -19.53 15.17
CA ARG A 83 -48.90 -19.01 13.82
C ARG A 83 -49.13 -17.51 13.94
N LEU A 84 -48.52 -16.71 13.07
CA LEU A 84 -49.16 -15.48 12.61
C LEU A 84 -48.72 -15.15 11.18
N ASP A 85 -49.71 -14.70 10.42
CA ASP A 85 -49.76 -14.62 8.97
C ASP A 85 -48.91 -13.50 8.34
N SER A 86 -48.55 -13.73 7.07
CA SER A 86 -48.07 -12.71 6.13
C SER A 86 -49.12 -11.65 5.83
N PRO A 87 -48.68 -10.43 5.47
CA PRO A 87 -49.36 -9.69 4.41
C PRO A 87 -48.44 -9.27 3.25
N LYS A 88 -49.02 -9.50 2.07
CA LYS A 88 -48.82 -8.91 0.74
C LYS A 88 -48.34 -7.45 0.82
N GLY A 89 -47.37 -7.00 0.01
CA GLY A 89 -47.40 -7.01 -1.45
C GLY A 89 -47.99 -5.69 -1.94
N GLY A 90 -47.16 -4.68 -2.17
CA GLY A 90 -47.55 -3.37 -2.70
C GLY A 90 -46.41 -2.75 -3.50
N GLY A 91 -46.62 -2.63 -4.81
CA GLY A 91 -45.63 -2.15 -5.77
C GLY A 91 -45.51 -0.63 -5.81
N GLN A 92 -44.37 -0.15 -6.31
CA GLN A 92 -44.23 1.21 -6.80
C GLN A 92 -43.57 1.19 -8.19
N THR A 93 -44.30 1.79 -9.11
CA THR A 93 -44.02 2.05 -10.52
C THR A 93 -43.07 3.23 -10.67
N TRP A 94 -42.10 3.09 -11.58
CA TRP A 94 -41.20 4.15 -12.02
C TRP A 94 -41.89 5.07 -13.04
N GLN A 95 -41.76 6.39 -12.88
CA GLN A 95 -42.09 7.39 -13.91
C GLN A 95 -40.83 7.89 -14.61
N PRO A 96 -40.85 8.11 -15.94
CA PRO A 96 -39.72 8.66 -16.69
C PRO A 96 -39.72 10.20 -16.73
N LEU A 97 -38.52 10.79 -16.63
CA LEU A 97 -38.25 12.22 -16.81
C LEU A 97 -38.50 12.63 -18.27
N LYS A 98 -39.36 13.63 -18.48
CA LYS A 98 -39.50 14.35 -19.76
C LYS A 98 -38.55 15.55 -19.81
N ARG A 99 -37.92 15.67 -20.97
CA ARG A 99 -36.97 16.69 -21.41
C ARG A 99 -37.69 17.65 -22.34
N GLU A 100 -37.75 18.95 -22.03
CA GLU A 100 -38.01 20.01 -23.03
C GLU A 100 -37.26 21.30 -22.66
N ARG A 101 -36.56 21.88 -23.66
CA ARG A 101 -36.23 23.32 -23.76
C ARG A 101 -37.25 23.93 -24.74
N PRO A 102 -37.50 25.26 -24.73
CA PRO A 102 -36.75 26.19 -25.62
C PRO A 102 -36.45 27.58 -24.98
N ILE A 103 -35.31 28.22 -25.28
CA ILE A 103 -35.11 29.38 -26.20
C ILE A 103 -36.01 30.60 -25.92
N GLY A 104 -35.37 31.72 -25.54
CA GLY A 104 -35.92 33.07 -25.55
C GLY A 104 -34.82 34.11 -25.34
N ASP A 105 -34.63 34.98 -26.32
CA ASP A 105 -33.60 36.02 -26.43
C ASP A 105 -33.99 37.37 -25.78
N LEU A 106 -32.97 38.09 -25.26
CA LEU A 106 -32.76 39.56 -25.20
C LEU A 106 -33.71 40.46 -24.33
N PRO A 107 -33.41 41.77 -24.10
CA PRO A 107 -32.23 42.41 -23.50
C PRO A 107 -32.60 43.52 -22.45
N GLY A 108 -31.61 44.18 -21.83
CA GLY A 108 -31.76 45.51 -21.20
C GLY A 108 -31.17 45.62 -19.77
N LEU A 109 -30.07 46.38 -19.59
CA LEU A 109 -30.05 47.78 -19.11
C LEU A 109 -30.51 47.94 -17.64
N SER A 110 -29.57 48.28 -16.75
CA SER A 110 -29.54 49.57 -16.00
C SER A 110 -28.64 49.47 -14.76
N ASP A 111 -27.75 50.45 -14.64
CA ASP A 111 -27.12 50.90 -13.40
C ASP A 111 -28.18 51.32 -12.36
N ASP A 112 -27.90 51.10 -11.08
CA ASP A 112 -27.63 52.19 -10.11
C ASP A 112 -27.70 51.69 -8.66
N GLY A 113 -26.81 52.26 -7.84
CA GLY A 113 -26.61 51.88 -6.45
C GLY A 113 -27.74 52.27 -5.51
N SER A 114 -27.71 51.71 -4.29
CA SER A 114 -28.05 52.46 -3.09
C SER A 114 -27.66 51.67 -1.84
N ALA A 115 -26.85 52.31 -1.00
CA ALA A 115 -26.61 51.92 0.36
C ALA A 115 -27.93 51.88 1.17
N ARG A 116 -28.13 50.87 2.02
CA ARG A 116 -28.90 51.05 3.25
C ARG A 116 -28.50 50.06 4.35
N THR A 117 -28.07 50.69 5.42
CA THR A 117 -27.84 50.24 6.79
C THR A 117 -29.08 49.68 7.51
N SER A 118 -28.84 49.06 8.67
CA SER A 118 -29.76 48.67 9.78
C SER A 118 -30.15 47.18 9.78
N LYS A 119 -30.17 46.41 10.87
CA LYS A 119 -30.01 46.60 12.33
C LYS A 119 -29.75 45.20 12.95
N PRO A 120 -29.09 45.09 14.11
CA PRO A 120 -28.85 43.80 14.77
C PRO A 120 -30.10 43.27 15.50
N ALA A 121 -30.43 42.00 15.29
CA ALA A 121 -31.51 41.31 15.99
C ALA A 121 -31.11 41.01 17.44
N SER A 122 -31.83 41.64 18.38
CA SER A 122 -31.71 41.42 19.82
C SER A 122 -32.19 40.02 20.22
N ARG A 123 -31.29 39.20 20.77
CA ARG A 123 -31.62 37.96 21.50
C ARG A 123 -32.45 38.29 22.74
N ARG A 124 -33.69 37.80 22.79
CA ARG A 124 -34.45 37.66 24.04
C ARG A 124 -34.10 36.30 24.66
N LEU A 125 -33.49 36.33 25.84
CA LEU A 125 -33.35 35.19 26.73
C LEU A 125 -34.68 34.94 27.45
N PRO A 126 -35.25 33.72 27.42
CA PRO A 126 -36.32 33.37 28.34
C PRO A 126 -35.70 33.06 29.72
N SER A 127 -35.88 34.00 30.65
CA SER A 127 -35.76 33.75 32.09
C SER A 127 -36.93 32.87 32.53
N ASN A 128 -36.66 31.61 32.89
CA ASN A 128 -37.33 30.85 33.97
C ASN A 128 -36.99 29.36 33.84
N ALA A 129 -35.80 28.97 34.31
CA ALA A 129 -35.52 27.58 34.64
C ALA A 129 -35.34 27.50 36.15
N ARG A 130 -36.42 27.16 36.87
CA ARG A 130 -36.32 26.74 38.28
C ARG A 130 -35.51 25.46 38.31
N PHE A 131 -34.24 25.61 38.69
CA PHE A 131 -33.27 24.52 38.80
C PHE A 131 -33.71 23.58 39.91
N ASN A 132 -34.31 22.45 39.52
CA ASN A 132 -34.86 21.47 40.43
C ASN A 132 -33.69 20.71 41.10
N ARG A 133 -33.37 21.07 42.35
CA ARG A 133 -32.24 20.54 43.15
C ARG A 133 -32.19 19.00 43.30
N ARG A 134 -33.24 18.28 42.88
CA ARG A 134 -33.32 16.81 42.99
C ARG A 134 -32.62 16.03 41.87
N THR A 135 -32.25 16.66 40.74
CA THR A 135 -31.49 15.97 39.69
C THR A 135 -30.00 15.85 40.00
N ILE A 136 -29.41 16.77 40.77
CA ILE A 136 -27.96 16.81 41.05
C ILE A 136 -27.48 15.55 41.81
N VAL A 137 -28.30 14.96 42.67
CA VAL A 137 -27.89 13.80 43.49
C VAL A 137 -27.85 12.49 42.69
N ARG A 138 -28.58 12.37 41.57
CA ARG A 138 -28.53 11.17 40.71
C ARG A 138 -27.36 11.18 39.71
N TRP A 139 -26.89 12.35 39.29
CA TRP A 139 -25.75 12.46 38.37
C TRP A 139 -24.40 12.16 39.03
N SER A 140 -24.27 12.28 40.37
CA SER A 140 -22.99 11.98 41.04
C SER A 140 -22.63 10.49 41.04
N ARG A 141 -23.63 9.58 41.11
CA ARG A 141 -23.38 8.13 41.04
C ARG A 141 -23.04 7.64 39.63
N ILE A 142 -23.53 8.33 38.59
CA ILE A 142 -23.21 8.01 37.20
C ILE A 142 -21.85 8.61 36.82
N GLY A 143 -21.58 9.85 37.24
CA GLY A 143 -20.29 10.52 37.01
C GLY A 143 -19.09 9.77 37.58
N GLY A 144 -19.23 9.13 38.75
CA GLY A 144 -18.16 8.32 39.35
C GLY A 144 -17.72 7.13 38.49
N LYS A 145 -18.66 6.48 37.78
CA LYS A 145 -18.33 5.35 36.89
C LYS A 145 -17.62 5.80 35.61
N PHE A 146 -18.00 6.95 35.05
CA PHE A 146 -17.31 7.53 33.89
C PHE A 146 -15.93 8.07 34.25
N ALA A 147 -15.75 8.62 35.44
CA ALA A 147 -14.43 9.06 35.91
C ALA A 147 -13.46 7.87 36.03
N LEU A 148 -13.92 6.72 36.55
CA LEU A 148 -13.09 5.53 36.67
C LEU A 148 -12.70 4.96 35.29
N ILE A 149 -13.63 4.92 34.33
CA ILE A 149 -13.33 4.51 32.95
C ILE A 149 -12.36 5.50 32.29
N ALA A 150 -12.54 6.81 32.48
CA ALA A 150 -11.64 7.82 31.94
C ALA A 150 -10.22 7.69 32.51
N VAL A 151 -10.08 7.40 33.81
CA VAL A 151 -8.78 7.15 34.45
C VAL A 151 -8.13 5.88 33.90
N VAL A 152 -8.88 4.78 33.75
CA VAL A 152 -8.35 3.53 33.15
C VAL A 152 -7.94 3.75 31.69
N ILE A 153 -8.73 4.49 30.91
CA ILE A 153 -8.36 4.82 29.53
C ILE A 153 -7.11 5.69 29.52
N LEU A 154 -7.04 6.76 30.33
CA LEU A 154 -5.89 7.66 30.38
C LEU A 154 -4.61 7.00 30.88
N THR A 155 -4.69 5.96 31.73
CA THR A 155 -3.52 5.22 32.19
C THR A 155 -3.08 4.12 31.23
N PHE A 156 -4.01 3.49 30.49
CA PHE A 156 -3.68 2.43 29.52
C PHE A 156 -3.42 2.92 28.09
N LEU A 157 -3.94 4.08 27.68
CA LEU A 157 -3.70 4.64 26.35
C LEU A 157 -2.20 4.87 26.06
N PRO A 158 -1.39 5.42 26.99
CA PRO A 158 0.04 5.59 26.75
C PRO A 158 0.77 4.25 26.55
N PHE A 159 0.33 3.19 27.22
CA PHE A 159 0.92 1.86 27.10
C PHE A 159 0.59 1.22 25.74
N LEU A 160 -0.65 1.40 25.25
CA LEU A 160 -1.07 0.97 23.91
C LEU A 160 -0.43 1.80 22.79
N ILE A 161 -0.18 3.09 23.02
CA ILE A 161 0.53 3.95 22.07
C ILE A 161 2.03 3.58 22.05
N ALA A 162 2.63 3.24 23.20
CA ALA A 162 4.02 2.81 23.28
C ALA A 162 4.28 1.46 22.58
N THR A 163 3.34 0.52 22.61
CA THR A 163 3.46 -0.75 21.87
C THR A 163 3.16 -0.63 20.38
N THR A 164 2.53 0.48 19.96
CA THR A 164 2.25 0.78 18.54
C THR A 164 3.22 1.81 17.95
N GLN A 165 4.22 2.26 18.71
CA GLN A 165 5.39 2.90 18.11
C GLN A 165 6.12 1.83 17.30
N ALA A 166 5.72 1.76 16.04
CA ALA A 166 6.39 1.05 14.97
C ALA A 166 7.89 1.22 15.17
N THR A 167 8.56 0.11 15.48
CA THR A 167 9.99 0.01 15.25
C THR A 167 10.21 0.54 13.83
N PRO A 168 11.06 1.56 13.63
CA PRO A 168 11.26 2.11 12.31
C PRO A 168 11.75 0.96 11.41
N GLU A 169 10.88 0.44 10.54
CA GLU A 169 11.18 -0.67 9.61
C GLU A 169 12.47 -0.38 8.81
N SER A 170 12.81 0.90 8.62
CA SER A 170 14.05 1.36 7.99
C SER A 170 15.31 1.05 8.81
N SER A 171 15.23 1.03 10.14
CA SER A 171 16.34 0.66 11.01
C SER A 171 16.63 -0.84 10.95
N ILE A 172 15.58 -1.67 10.85
CA ILE A 172 15.71 -3.12 10.75
C ILE A 172 16.29 -3.51 9.39
N ARG A 173 15.87 -2.87 8.28
CA ARG A 173 16.42 -3.19 6.94
C ARG A 173 17.92 -2.93 6.80
N ASN A 174 18.44 -1.94 7.54
CA ASN A 174 19.85 -1.59 7.53
C ASN A 174 20.65 -2.25 8.67
N SER A 175 20.01 -3.07 9.51
CA SER A 175 20.73 -3.78 10.54
C SER A 175 21.59 -4.88 9.91
N LYS A 176 22.72 -5.14 10.56
CA LYS A 176 23.66 -6.19 10.15
C LYS A 176 22.99 -7.54 10.37
N VAL A 177 23.07 -8.43 9.39
CA VAL A 177 22.62 -9.80 9.54
C VAL A 177 23.71 -10.59 10.24
N VAL A 178 23.36 -11.24 11.34
CA VAL A 178 24.26 -12.17 12.04
C VAL A 178 24.02 -13.61 11.59
N TRP A 179 24.94 -14.52 11.91
CA TRP A 179 24.85 -15.92 11.53
C TRP A 179 23.52 -16.58 11.94
N PHE A 180 23.06 -16.36 13.17
CA PHE A 180 21.78 -16.91 13.66
C PHE A 180 20.56 -16.44 12.85
N ASP A 181 20.55 -15.16 12.49
CA ASP A 181 19.50 -14.56 11.67
C ASP A 181 19.47 -15.22 10.28
N PHE A 182 20.64 -15.45 9.71
CA PHE A 182 20.78 -16.08 8.40
C PHE A 182 20.43 -17.57 8.42
N GLN A 183 20.78 -18.31 9.48
CA GLN A 183 20.33 -19.69 9.68
C GLN A 183 18.80 -19.77 9.71
N SER A 184 18.17 -18.85 10.46
CA SER A 184 16.71 -18.74 10.53
C SER A 184 16.11 -18.40 9.17
N TYR A 185 16.73 -17.50 8.41
CA TYR A 185 16.31 -17.14 7.06
C TYR A 185 16.36 -18.33 6.10
N LEU A 186 17.45 -19.09 6.05
CA LEU A 186 17.56 -20.27 5.18
C LEU A 186 16.58 -21.36 5.58
N SER A 187 16.37 -21.55 6.88
CA SER A 187 15.40 -22.54 7.35
C SER A 187 13.98 -22.21 6.95
N GLN A 188 13.59 -20.94 7.04
CA GLN A 188 12.26 -20.48 6.65
C GLN A 188 12.05 -20.46 5.13
N ASN A 189 13.05 -20.01 4.36
CA ASN A 189 12.87 -19.78 2.91
C ASN A 189 13.21 -21.00 2.06
N LEU A 190 14.14 -21.85 2.49
CA LEU A 190 14.60 -23.02 1.73
C LEU A 190 14.23 -24.35 2.39
N GLY A 191 13.62 -24.33 3.59
CA GLY A 191 13.26 -25.55 4.32
C GLY A 191 14.45 -26.35 4.85
N VAL A 192 15.65 -25.76 4.88
CA VAL A 192 16.89 -26.40 5.33
C VAL A 192 16.93 -26.37 6.86
N THR A 193 17.29 -27.47 7.51
CA THR A 193 17.40 -27.50 8.97
C THR A 193 18.62 -26.70 9.43
N ILE A 194 18.60 -26.19 10.68
CA ILE A 194 19.72 -25.42 11.24
C ILE A 194 21.02 -26.24 11.18
N SER A 195 20.96 -27.54 11.47
CA SER A 195 22.11 -28.45 11.40
C SER A 195 22.67 -28.59 9.99
N GLU A 196 21.81 -28.63 8.96
CA GLU A 196 22.26 -28.65 7.56
C GLU A 196 22.92 -27.32 7.16
N VAL A 197 22.41 -26.19 7.65
CA VAL A 197 23.03 -24.88 7.43
C VAL A 197 24.43 -24.83 8.05
N GLU A 198 24.63 -25.44 9.23
CA GLU A 198 25.96 -25.56 9.85
C GLU A 198 26.92 -26.44 9.03
N VAL A 199 26.43 -27.53 8.45
CA VAL A 199 27.21 -28.36 7.52
C VAL A 199 27.60 -27.56 6.28
N LEU A 200 26.68 -26.76 5.72
CA LEU A 200 26.97 -25.88 4.59
C LEU A 200 28.02 -24.82 4.93
N ALA A 201 27.96 -24.21 6.12
CA ALA A 201 28.99 -23.26 6.58
C ALA A 201 30.36 -23.93 6.73
N ARG A 202 30.40 -25.13 7.34
CA ARG A 202 31.64 -25.89 7.48
C ARG A 202 32.24 -26.25 6.14
N ASP A 203 31.42 -26.62 5.16
CA ASP A 203 31.89 -26.93 3.81
C ASP A 203 32.33 -25.68 3.02
N ALA A 204 31.69 -24.53 3.28
CA ALA A 204 32.01 -23.28 2.62
C ALA A 204 33.28 -22.61 3.19
N TRP A 205 33.46 -22.65 4.52
CA TRP A 205 34.46 -21.84 5.24
C TRP A 205 35.41 -22.66 6.12
N GLY A 206 35.14 -23.94 6.35
CA GLY A 206 35.93 -24.83 7.21
C GLY A 206 35.49 -24.88 8.68
N GLU A 207 34.77 -23.87 9.16
CA GLU A 207 34.32 -23.76 10.55
C GLU A 207 32.87 -23.23 10.65
N ILE A 208 32.23 -23.47 11.79
CA ILE A 208 30.91 -22.92 12.09
C ILE A 208 31.12 -21.57 12.80
N PRO A 209 30.57 -20.46 12.28
CA PRO A 209 30.70 -19.18 12.95
C PRO A 209 29.91 -19.11 14.26
N ASP A 210 30.33 -18.20 15.12
CA ASP A 210 29.54 -17.80 16.28
C ASP A 210 28.16 -17.28 15.85
N SER A 211 27.12 -17.61 16.62
CA SER A 211 25.73 -17.20 16.33
C SER A 211 25.54 -15.69 16.15
N GLN A 212 26.38 -14.88 16.80
CA GLN A 212 26.35 -13.41 16.75
C GLN A 212 27.34 -12.81 15.75
N MET A 213 28.07 -13.64 14.99
CA MET A 213 29.02 -13.16 14.00
C MET A 213 28.27 -12.45 12.86
N PRO A 214 28.59 -11.18 12.55
CA PRO A 214 27.99 -10.49 11.42
C PRO A 214 28.51 -11.09 10.12
N LEU A 215 27.60 -11.37 9.19
CA LEU A 215 27.96 -11.97 7.91
C LEU A 215 28.34 -10.94 6.86
N THR A 216 29.12 -11.39 5.88
CA THR A 216 29.42 -10.66 4.65
C THR A 216 28.72 -11.26 3.44
N VAL A 217 28.64 -10.48 2.37
CA VAL A 217 28.10 -10.91 1.08
C VAL A 217 28.90 -12.07 0.49
N GLU A 218 30.23 -12.07 0.65
CA GLU A 218 31.10 -13.14 0.15
C GLU A 218 30.85 -14.45 0.88
N GLN A 219 30.68 -14.36 2.19
CA GLN A 219 30.35 -15.52 3.03
C GLN A 219 29.08 -16.21 2.53
N VAL A 220 28.00 -15.45 2.35
CA VAL A 220 26.75 -16.00 1.84
C VAL A 220 26.88 -16.53 0.41
N ARG A 221 27.69 -15.90 -0.45
CA ARG A 221 27.97 -16.44 -1.80
C ARG A 221 28.64 -17.81 -1.75
N MET A 222 29.60 -18.02 -0.85
CA MET A 222 30.25 -19.34 -0.72
C MET A 222 29.27 -20.42 -0.24
N ILE A 223 28.30 -20.07 0.61
CA ILE A 223 27.21 -20.98 0.98
C ILE A 223 26.32 -21.27 -0.22
N GLU A 224 25.92 -20.24 -0.98
CA GLU A 224 25.11 -20.39 -2.20
C GLU A 224 25.82 -21.30 -3.22
N GLU A 225 27.10 -21.10 -3.47
CA GLU A 225 27.93 -21.95 -4.34
C GLU A 225 27.98 -23.39 -3.82
N THR A 226 28.15 -23.58 -2.51
CA THR A 226 28.18 -24.91 -1.90
C THR A 226 26.84 -25.63 -2.04
N LEU A 227 25.73 -24.91 -1.85
CA LEU A 227 24.39 -25.43 -2.02
C LEU A 227 24.16 -25.83 -3.50
N ASN A 228 24.54 -24.96 -4.44
CA ASN A 228 24.47 -25.21 -5.87
C ASN A 228 25.36 -26.34 -6.39
N ARG A 229 26.43 -26.70 -5.67
CA ARG A 229 27.22 -27.90 -5.99
C ARG A 229 26.51 -29.19 -5.56
N LYS A 230 25.70 -29.14 -4.51
CA LYS A 230 25.03 -30.30 -3.92
C LYS A 230 23.64 -30.55 -4.52
N THR A 231 23.02 -29.53 -5.10
CA THR A 231 21.67 -29.62 -5.68
C THR A 231 21.71 -29.61 -7.21
N THR A 232 20.77 -30.32 -7.84
CA THR A 232 20.57 -30.24 -9.30
C THR A 232 19.91 -28.94 -9.72
N GLU A 233 19.05 -28.39 -8.85
CA GLU A 233 18.42 -27.09 -9.04
C GLU A 233 19.34 -25.98 -8.50
N LYS A 234 19.54 -24.92 -9.29
CA LYS A 234 20.38 -23.79 -8.89
C LYS A 234 19.54 -22.79 -8.11
N PHE A 235 19.93 -22.56 -6.86
CA PHE A 235 19.35 -21.57 -5.98
C PHE A 235 20.18 -20.29 -6.00
N ARG A 236 19.50 -19.16 -5.85
CA ARG A 236 20.13 -17.86 -5.56
C ARG A 236 19.58 -17.34 -4.25
N ILE A 237 20.49 -17.12 -3.29
CA ILE A 237 20.20 -16.51 -2.01
C ILE A 237 20.40 -15.00 -2.14
N LEU A 238 21.49 -14.60 -2.82
CA LEU A 238 21.84 -13.20 -2.98
C LEU A 238 21.46 -12.66 -4.36
N PRO A 239 21.19 -11.35 -4.43
CA PRO A 239 21.07 -10.66 -5.69
C PRO A 239 22.36 -10.62 -6.52
N VAL A 240 22.21 -10.67 -7.85
CA VAL A 240 23.32 -10.49 -8.77
C VAL A 240 23.88 -9.08 -8.67
N GLY A 241 25.20 -8.94 -8.81
CA GLY A 241 25.86 -7.63 -8.81
C GLY A 241 25.96 -6.96 -7.44
N LEU A 242 25.55 -7.65 -6.36
CA LEU A 242 25.74 -7.13 -5.01
C LEU A 242 27.23 -6.94 -4.72
N LYS A 243 27.63 -5.74 -4.31
CA LYS A 243 29.03 -5.46 -3.99
C LYS A 243 29.43 -6.25 -2.75
N ASN A 244 30.70 -6.61 -2.75
CA ASN A 244 31.33 -7.24 -1.60
C ASN A 244 31.25 -6.32 -0.37
N GLY A 245 30.98 -6.87 0.81
CA GLY A 245 30.79 -6.09 2.03
C GLY A 245 29.87 -6.73 3.07
N ARG A 246 29.43 -5.92 4.04
CA ARG A 246 28.56 -6.37 5.12
C ARG A 246 27.17 -6.75 4.61
N LEU A 247 26.65 -7.88 5.08
CA LEU A 247 25.29 -8.32 4.79
C LEU A 247 24.29 -7.57 5.67
N THR A 248 23.24 -7.06 5.03
CA THR A 248 22.10 -6.38 5.66
C THR A 248 20.81 -7.09 5.27
N TRP A 249 19.75 -6.92 6.06
CA TRP A 249 18.44 -7.50 5.75
C TRP A 249 17.91 -7.03 4.38
N ALA A 250 18.22 -5.80 3.97
CA ALA A 250 17.90 -5.32 2.62
C ALA A 250 18.49 -6.20 1.49
N ASN A 251 19.61 -6.89 1.74
CA ASN A 251 20.24 -7.79 0.76
C ASN A 251 19.53 -9.15 0.68
N LEU A 252 18.99 -9.66 1.80
CA LEU A 252 18.31 -10.96 1.90
C LEU A 252 16.80 -10.88 1.60
N ASP A 253 16.15 -9.81 2.06
CA ASP A 253 14.76 -9.47 1.72
C ASP A 253 14.60 -9.05 0.26
N GLY A 254 15.73 -8.95 -0.46
CA GLY A 254 15.84 -8.75 -1.90
C GLY A 254 15.26 -9.91 -2.73
N GLY A 255 14.24 -10.63 -2.26
CA GLY A 255 13.38 -11.56 -3.02
C GLY A 255 12.59 -10.90 -4.18
N SER A 256 13.06 -9.73 -4.63
CA SER A 256 12.65 -9.03 -5.84
C SER A 256 13.82 -8.24 -6.43
N VAL A 257 15.09 -8.64 -6.21
CA VAL A 257 16.14 -8.14 -7.08
C VAL A 257 15.91 -8.77 -8.45
N PRO A 258 15.84 -7.92 -9.47
CA PRO A 258 15.22 -8.32 -10.70
C PRO A 258 16.17 -9.25 -11.48
N VAL A 259 15.57 -10.16 -12.26
CA VAL A 259 16.26 -11.18 -13.06
C VAL A 259 17.41 -10.54 -13.83
N GLU A 260 18.60 -11.15 -13.79
CA GLU A 260 19.83 -10.69 -14.48
C GLU A 260 19.53 -9.93 -15.80
N GLY A 261 19.86 -8.63 -15.86
CA GLY A 261 19.56 -7.77 -17.03
C GLY A 261 18.46 -6.72 -16.85
N THR A 262 17.98 -6.48 -15.63
CA THR A 262 16.82 -5.62 -15.33
C THR A 262 17.16 -4.42 -14.45
N HIS A 263 18.42 -4.00 -14.43
CA HIS A 263 18.83 -2.76 -13.77
C HIS A 263 18.64 -1.58 -14.71
N PHE A 264 18.05 -0.52 -14.21
CA PHE A 264 17.91 0.73 -14.95
C PHE A 264 19.04 1.69 -14.60
N SER A 265 19.62 2.33 -15.62
CA SER A 265 20.77 3.24 -15.46
C SER A 265 20.44 4.49 -14.63
N ASP A 266 19.18 4.91 -14.62
CA ASP A 266 18.66 6.11 -13.97
C ASP A 266 17.98 5.85 -12.61
N VAL A 267 17.85 4.60 -12.18
CA VAL A 267 17.10 4.26 -10.96
C VAL A 267 17.90 3.40 -9.98
N PRO A 268 18.13 3.87 -8.74
CA PRO A 268 18.87 3.12 -7.73
C PRO A 268 18.08 1.88 -7.27
N LEU A 269 18.79 0.82 -6.88
CA LEU A 269 18.20 -0.51 -6.60
C LEU A 269 17.15 -0.53 -5.48
N ASP A 270 17.18 0.44 -4.57
CA ASP A 270 16.23 0.59 -3.47
C ASP A 270 14.95 1.36 -3.86
N HIS A 271 14.87 1.84 -5.10
CA HIS A 271 13.73 2.59 -5.58
C HIS A 271 12.46 1.71 -5.65
N PRO A 272 11.27 2.25 -5.27
CA PRO A 272 10.02 1.47 -5.26
C PRO A 272 9.56 0.96 -6.62
N VAL A 273 10.18 1.40 -7.73
CA VAL A 273 9.86 0.93 -9.08
C VAL A 273 10.08 -0.57 -9.22
N TYR A 274 11.13 -1.12 -8.60
CA TYR A 274 11.45 -2.54 -8.70
C TYR A 274 10.41 -3.41 -8.00
N LEU A 275 9.80 -2.88 -6.93
CA LEU A 275 8.64 -3.50 -6.27
C LEU A 275 7.38 -3.36 -7.12
N ALA A 276 7.09 -2.15 -7.61
CA ALA A 276 5.90 -1.86 -8.40
C ALA A 276 5.87 -2.67 -9.71
N TRP A 277 7.01 -2.86 -10.37
CA TRP A 277 7.15 -3.59 -11.63
C TRP A 277 7.54 -5.05 -11.44
N GLY A 278 7.64 -5.54 -10.20
CA GLY A 278 8.26 -6.82 -9.89
C GLY A 278 7.69 -8.00 -10.68
N ALA A 279 6.37 -8.07 -10.88
CA ALA A 279 5.76 -9.13 -11.68
C ALA A 279 6.17 -9.09 -13.16
N LEU A 280 6.29 -7.89 -13.74
CA LEU A 280 6.72 -7.69 -15.12
C LEU A 280 8.21 -8.00 -15.29
N LEU A 281 9.04 -7.55 -14.34
CA LEU A 281 10.49 -7.82 -14.34
C LEU A 281 10.80 -9.31 -14.17
N LYS A 282 10.02 -10.03 -13.36
CA LYS A 282 10.13 -11.50 -13.21
C LYS A 282 9.86 -12.25 -14.51
N LEU A 283 9.02 -11.69 -15.38
CA LEU A 283 8.74 -12.24 -16.71
C LEU A 283 9.83 -11.89 -17.74
N GLY A 284 10.87 -11.13 -17.35
CA GLY A 284 11.95 -10.72 -18.25
C GLY A 284 11.52 -9.69 -19.30
N LEU A 285 10.44 -8.93 -19.04
CA LEU A 285 9.96 -7.92 -19.97
C LEU A 285 10.93 -6.73 -20.02
N ASN A 286 11.19 -6.22 -21.22
CA ASN A 286 11.94 -4.99 -21.38
C ASN A 286 11.02 -3.79 -21.11
N LEU A 287 11.15 -3.21 -19.92
CA LEU A 287 10.46 -2.00 -19.48
C LEU A 287 11.33 -0.74 -19.59
N SER A 288 12.55 -0.86 -20.12
CA SER A 288 13.42 0.29 -20.32
C SER A 288 13.02 1.10 -21.55
N CYS A 289 13.28 2.40 -21.52
CA CYS A 289 13.22 3.26 -22.68
C CYS A 289 14.60 3.33 -23.35
N GLU A 290 14.92 4.46 -23.99
CA GLU A 290 16.24 4.70 -24.56
C GLU A 290 17.33 4.61 -23.48
N ASN A 291 18.52 4.12 -23.86
CA ASN A 291 19.70 4.04 -22.99
C ASN A 291 19.53 3.22 -21.68
N SER A 292 18.65 2.22 -21.70
CA SER A 292 18.39 1.36 -20.53
C SER A 292 17.84 2.11 -19.31
N GLU A 293 17.20 3.25 -19.52
CA GLU A 293 16.57 4.05 -18.45
C GLU A 293 15.13 3.57 -18.18
N ALA A 294 14.66 3.61 -16.93
CA ALA A 294 13.27 3.33 -16.56
C ALA A 294 12.37 4.55 -16.65
N ARG A 295 12.89 5.74 -16.33
CA ARG A 295 12.16 7.01 -16.22
C ARG A 295 10.81 6.87 -15.52
N PRO A 296 10.75 6.38 -14.26
CA PRO A 296 9.51 5.95 -13.62
C PRO A 296 8.42 7.04 -13.59
N TYR A 297 8.80 8.30 -13.49
CA TYR A 297 7.88 9.45 -13.42
C TYR A 297 7.60 10.12 -14.77
N ALA A 298 8.21 9.66 -15.86
CA ALA A 298 7.87 10.13 -17.19
C ALA A 298 6.48 9.65 -17.58
N SER A 299 5.85 10.37 -18.51
CA SER A 299 4.59 9.92 -19.09
C SER A 299 4.77 8.72 -19.97
N ILE A 300 3.83 7.79 -19.85
CA ILE A 300 3.82 6.60 -20.66
C ILE A 300 3.19 6.92 -22.01
N ARG A 301 3.81 6.40 -23.06
CA ARG A 301 3.31 6.53 -24.43
C ARG A 301 2.64 5.24 -24.91
N TRP A 302 1.73 5.38 -25.87
CA TRP A 302 0.97 4.26 -26.44
C TRP A 302 1.86 3.19 -27.11
N ASP A 303 2.96 3.60 -27.74
CA ASP A 303 3.96 2.70 -28.35
C ASP A 303 4.70 1.87 -27.30
N GLU A 304 5.07 2.49 -26.17
CA GLU A 304 5.72 1.81 -25.05
C GLU A 304 4.78 0.77 -24.42
N TRP A 305 3.53 1.17 -24.14
CA TRP A 305 2.51 0.26 -23.61
C TRP A 305 2.27 -0.92 -24.56
N THR A 306 2.06 -0.62 -25.85
CA THR A 306 1.86 -1.62 -26.90
C THR A 306 3.03 -2.60 -26.99
N SER A 307 4.27 -2.11 -26.91
CA SER A 307 5.46 -2.96 -26.92
C SER A 307 5.46 -3.96 -25.76
N VAL A 308 5.13 -3.52 -24.55
CA VAL A 308 5.06 -4.39 -23.36
C VAL A 308 3.94 -5.42 -23.49
N ILE A 309 2.76 -5.03 -23.96
CA ILE A 309 1.64 -5.96 -24.21
C ILE A 309 1.99 -6.99 -25.30
N LYS A 310 2.69 -6.60 -26.37
CA LYS A 310 3.21 -7.53 -27.38
C LYS A 310 4.16 -8.55 -26.78
N GLN A 311 5.11 -8.12 -25.95
CA GLN A 311 6.05 -9.01 -25.27
C GLN A 311 5.30 -10.01 -24.37
N LEU A 312 4.32 -9.54 -23.59
CA LEU A 312 3.46 -10.40 -22.76
C LEU A 312 2.69 -11.44 -23.60
N GLY A 313 2.13 -11.03 -24.74
CA GLY A 313 1.41 -11.93 -25.65
C GLY A 313 2.30 -13.05 -26.20
N ARG A 314 3.56 -12.72 -26.55
CA ARG A 314 4.57 -13.71 -27.00
C ARG A 314 4.90 -14.72 -25.90
N LEU A 315 5.13 -14.25 -24.67
CA LEU A 315 5.43 -15.12 -23.54
C LEU A 315 4.31 -16.13 -23.23
N ARG A 316 3.05 -15.79 -23.52
CA ARG A 316 1.90 -16.71 -23.35
C ARG A 316 1.66 -17.65 -24.54
N GLY A 317 2.53 -17.66 -25.55
CA GLY A 317 2.36 -18.49 -26.75
C GLY A 317 1.19 -18.05 -27.63
N ASN A 318 0.69 -16.82 -27.47
CA ASN A 318 -0.44 -16.28 -28.22
C ASN A 318 0.00 -15.55 -29.51
N GLU A 319 1.08 -16.00 -30.16
CA GLU A 319 1.68 -15.33 -31.32
C GLU A 319 0.70 -15.19 -32.52
N GLY A 320 -0.32 -16.04 -32.62
CA GLY A 320 -1.36 -15.98 -33.65
C GLY A 320 -2.65 -15.21 -33.30
N ARG A 321 -2.92 -14.95 -32.01
CA ARG A 321 -4.10 -14.17 -31.56
C ARG A 321 -3.76 -12.72 -31.21
N GLY A 322 -2.49 -12.34 -31.42
CA GLY A 322 -1.95 -11.02 -31.06
C GLY A 322 -2.69 -9.84 -31.69
N GLN A 323 -3.44 -10.02 -32.79
CA GLN A 323 -4.22 -8.92 -33.39
C GLN A 323 -5.43 -8.49 -32.53
N VAL A 324 -5.94 -9.34 -31.63
CA VAL A 324 -7.23 -9.06 -30.95
C VAL A 324 -7.06 -8.10 -29.77
N PHE A 325 -5.86 -7.83 -29.29
CA PHE A 325 -5.63 -6.92 -28.15
C PHE A 325 -5.56 -5.43 -28.51
N TYR A 326 -5.62 -5.06 -29.80
CA TYR A 326 -5.40 -3.69 -30.23
C TYR A 326 -6.70 -3.02 -30.72
N GLY A 327 -7.29 -2.22 -29.85
CA GLY A 327 -8.23 -1.19 -30.28
C GLY A 327 -7.47 0.02 -30.85
N ILE A 328 -7.37 0.08 -32.18
CA ILE A 328 -7.20 1.29 -33.02
C ILE A 328 -5.85 2.02 -32.87
N ASP A 329 -5.39 2.65 -33.96
CA ASP A 329 -4.18 3.48 -34.12
C ASP A 329 -4.05 4.63 -33.10
N ARG A 330 -3.89 4.31 -31.81
CA ARG A 330 -3.60 5.30 -30.78
C ARG A 330 -2.11 5.63 -30.79
N SER A 331 -1.80 6.91 -30.77
CA SER A 331 -0.45 7.44 -30.73
C SER A 331 -0.36 8.56 -29.69
N GLY A 332 0.85 8.88 -29.25
CA GLY A 332 1.09 9.93 -28.25
C GLY A 332 1.10 9.41 -26.82
N GLU A 333 0.90 10.33 -25.88
CA GLU A 333 0.86 10.04 -24.43
C GLU A 333 -0.48 9.38 -24.07
N MET A 334 -0.40 8.37 -23.21
CA MET A 334 -1.58 7.69 -22.68
C MET A 334 -2.07 8.45 -21.45
N ASP A 335 -3.35 8.79 -21.41
CA ASP A 335 -3.95 9.38 -20.22
C ASP A 335 -4.49 8.30 -19.26
N THR A 336 -5.09 8.72 -18.15
CA THR A 336 -5.63 7.79 -17.16
C THR A 336 -6.87 7.04 -17.67
N ALA A 337 -7.72 7.69 -18.47
CA ALA A 337 -8.92 7.06 -19.02
C ALA A 337 -8.55 5.96 -20.02
N ASP A 338 -7.56 6.24 -20.86
CA ASP A 338 -6.91 5.30 -21.76
C ASP A 338 -6.38 4.06 -21.01
N LEU A 339 -5.65 4.25 -19.90
CA LEU A 339 -5.13 3.13 -19.10
C LEU A 339 -6.27 2.27 -18.53
N ILE A 340 -7.32 2.90 -18.00
CA ILE A 340 -8.48 2.20 -17.44
C ILE A 340 -9.15 1.35 -18.51
N GLU A 341 -9.39 1.92 -19.69
CA GLU A 341 -9.96 1.22 -20.83
C GLU A 341 -9.09 0.02 -21.24
N ALA A 342 -7.79 0.24 -21.40
CA ALA A 342 -6.83 -0.80 -21.80
C ALA A 342 -6.75 -1.94 -20.77
N LEU A 343 -6.72 -1.63 -19.47
CA LEU A 343 -6.71 -2.64 -18.41
C LEU A 343 -8.03 -3.41 -18.33
N SER A 344 -9.17 -2.73 -18.53
CA SER A 344 -10.49 -3.36 -18.54
C SER A 344 -10.64 -4.35 -19.70
N ASP A 345 -10.20 -3.95 -20.90
CA ASP A 345 -10.14 -4.81 -22.07
C ASP A 345 -9.24 -6.03 -21.83
N LEU A 346 -8.02 -5.82 -21.29
CA LEU A 346 -7.12 -6.90 -20.93
C LEU A 346 -7.75 -7.88 -19.94
N ARG A 347 -8.40 -7.38 -18.87
CA ARG A 347 -9.11 -8.20 -17.87
C ARG A 347 -10.16 -9.09 -18.52
N SER A 348 -10.99 -8.50 -19.37
CA SER A 348 -12.06 -9.24 -20.05
C SER A 348 -11.51 -10.40 -20.90
N LYS A 349 -10.38 -10.18 -21.59
CA LYS A 349 -9.74 -11.17 -22.46
C LYS A 349 -9.04 -12.29 -21.69
N VAL A 350 -8.57 -12.02 -20.47
CA VAL A 350 -8.00 -13.07 -19.58
C VAL A 350 -9.06 -13.76 -18.71
N GLY A 351 -10.34 -13.45 -18.89
CA GLY A 351 -11.44 -14.07 -18.16
C GLY A 351 -11.54 -13.64 -16.70
N LEU A 352 -10.86 -12.56 -16.29
CA LEU A 352 -11.03 -11.98 -14.97
C LEU A 352 -12.33 -11.17 -14.95
N SER A 353 -13.14 -11.35 -13.91
CA SER A 353 -14.31 -10.51 -13.70
C SER A 353 -13.91 -9.04 -13.60
N ALA A 354 -14.82 -8.14 -13.98
CA ALA A 354 -14.67 -6.72 -13.73
C ALA A 354 -14.56 -6.53 -12.22
N GLY A 355 -13.33 -6.43 -11.72
CA GLY A 355 -13.06 -6.25 -10.30
C GLY A 355 -13.67 -4.94 -9.82
N SER A 356 -13.85 -4.82 -8.50
CA SER A 356 -14.33 -3.60 -7.85
C SER A 356 -13.47 -2.39 -8.30
N GLN A 357 -14.08 -1.58 -9.16
CA GLN A 357 -13.68 -0.27 -9.70
C GLN A 357 -12.22 0.15 -9.52
N ILE A 358 -11.49 0.22 -10.64
CA ILE A 358 -10.33 1.12 -10.76
C ILE A 358 -10.84 2.51 -10.39
N GLN A 359 -10.30 3.11 -9.35
CA GLN A 359 -10.83 4.36 -8.83
C GLN A 359 -10.57 5.48 -9.85
N GLU A 360 -11.51 6.43 -9.96
CA GLU A 360 -11.28 7.69 -10.67
C GLU A 360 -10.07 8.40 -10.05
N VAL A 361 -8.93 8.21 -10.69
CA VAL A 361 -7.76 9.03 -10.46
C VAL A 361 -8.14 10.43 -10.84
N SER A 362 -7.78 11.41 -10.02
CA SER A 362 -7.95 12.82 -10.34
C SER A 362 -7.52 13.07 -11.79
N ALA A 363 -8.48 13.46 -12.62
CA ALA A 363 -8.32 13.66 -14.06
C ALA A 363 -7.22 14.67 -14.42
N GLU A 364 -6.76 15.44 -13.41
CA GLU A 364 -5.72 16.46 -13.55
C GLU A 364 -4.30 15.90 -13.42
N SER A 365 -4.12 14.65 -12.96
CA SER A 365 -2.79 14.07 -12.78
C SER A 365 -2.33 13.33 -14.04
N ARG A 366 -1.21 13.80 -14.61
CA ARG A 366 -0.53 13.15 -15.73
C ARG A 366 -0.13 11.73 -15.34
N LEU A 367 -0.54 10.76 -16.16
CA LEU A 367 -0.25 9.34 -15.95
C LEU A 367 1.25 9.09 -16.16
N THR A 368 1.86 8.39 -15.20
CA THR A 368 3.29 8.05 -15.22
C THR A 368 3.53 6.58 -15.56
N ARG A 369 4.73 6.26 -16.06
CA ARG A 369 5.16 4.87 -16.34
C ARG A 369 5.05 3.97 -15.12
N ILE A 370 5.44 4.46 -13.95
CA ILE A 370 5.36 3.67 -12.71
C ILE A 370 3.90 3.29 -12.37
N GLU A 371 2.94 4.16 -12.63
CA GLU A 371 1.51 3.90 -12.40
C GLU A 371 0.94 2.91 -13.42
N ALA A 372 1.24 3.10 -14.70
CA ALA A 372 0.74 2.24 -15.76
C ALA A 372 1.31 0.82 -15.66
N PHE A 373 2.63 0.67 -15.60
CA PHE A 373 3.26 -0.64 -15.44
C PHE A 373 3.02 -1.25 -14.07
N GLY A 374 2.92 -0.44 -13.00
CA GLY A 374 2.51 -0.94 -11.69
C GLY A 374 1.09 -1.54 -11.69
N SER A 375 0.17 -0.91 -12.43
CA SER A 375 -1.20 -1.42 -12.58
C SER A 375 -1.25 -2.70 -13.42
N LEU A 376 -0.44 -2.79 -14.47
CA LEU A 376 -0.29 -4.01 -15.26
C LEU A 376 0.34 -5.15 -14.44
N ALA A 377 1.36 -4.87 -13.63
CA ALA A 377 1.98 -5.85 -12.74
C ALA A 377 1.00 -6.39 -11.68
N ASN A 378 0.14 -5.53 -11.14
CA ASN A 378 -0.93 -5.95 -10.23
C ASN A 378 -1.94 -6.86 -10.92
N LEU A 379 -2.35 -6.53 -12.15
CA LEU A 379 -3.24 -7.38 -12.95
C LEU A 379 -2.65 -8.78 -13.17
N LEU A 380 -1.35 -8.87 -13.48
CA LEU A 380 -0.68 -10.17 -13.64
C LEU A 380 -0.64 -10.96 -12.33
N THR A 381 -0.40 -10.30 -11.20
CA THR A 381 -0.42 -10.95 -9.88
C THR A 381 -1.82 -11.47 -9.53
N GLU A 382 -2.87 -10.75 -9.92
CA GLU A 382 -4.25 -11.19 -9.75
C GLU A 382 -4.57 -12.41 -10.62
N LEU A 383 -4.12 -12.40 -11.87
CA LEU A 383 -4.28 -13.52 -12.79
C LEU A 383 -3.58 -14.78 -12.27
N GLU A 384 -2.36 -14.66 -11.75
CA GLU A 384 -1.63 -15.78 -11.15
C GLU A 384 -2.38 -16.39 -9.94
N LYS A 385 -3.00 -15.54 -9.11
CA LYS A 385 -3.84 -15.99 -7.99
C LYS A 385 -5.10 -16.69 -8.47
N HIS A 386 -5.75 -16.16 -9.51
CA HIS A 386 -6.93 -16.75 -10.09
C HIS A 386 -6.63 -18.12 -10.70
N ASP A 387 -5.53 -18.23 -11.46
CA ASP A 387 -5.06 -19.49 -12.03
C ASP A 387 -4.75 -20.53 -10.95
N SER A 388 -4.12 -20.10 -9.85
CA SER A 388 -3.81 -20.95 -8.69
C SER A 388 -5.08 -21.44 -7.98
N ALA A 389 -6.08 -20.57 -7.81
CA ALA A 389 -7.36 -20.93 -7.20
C ALA A 389 -8.19 -21.87 -8.08
N SER A 390 -8.11 -21.75 -9.40
CA SER A 390 -8.83 -22.62 -10.34
C SER A 390 -8.30 -24.05 -10.43
N ARG A 391 -7.07 -24.30 -9.93
CA ARG A 391 -6.43 -25.63 -9.90
C ARG A 391 -6.69 -26.41 -8.62
N GLN A 392 -7.25 -25.77 -7.59
CA GLN A 392 -7.68 -26.38 -6.34
C GLN A 392 -9.15 -26.77 -6.45
#